data_AF-A0A7W0MIT7-F1
#
_entry.id   AF-A0A7W0MIT7-F1
#
_cell.length_a   1.000
_cell.length_b   1.000
_cell.length_c   1.000
_cell.angle_alpha   90.00
_cell.angle_beta   90.00
_cell.angle_gamma   90.00
#
_symmetry.space_group_name_H-M   'P 1'
#
loop_
_entity.id
_entity.type
_entity.pdbx_description
1 polymer ?
#
loop_
_entity_poly.entity_id
_entity_poly.type
_entity_poly.pdbx_seq_one_letter_code
_entity_poly.pdbx_strand_id
1 'polypeptide(L)'
;MSQQKLRALALWFILSLLAGATTTTMAGCNASQQRRRGNSRRADAKPTTTPQPTPEEPLPDPARGEEKTVSDEIKILSRGNYSNEMLESFVAVSRDAETYAALRALNAQLPGLSADFFKRNAVVAAFLGQRRSGGYGVEITRAGPTSLRISERAPDKDAIVTMALTSPSLIVSIAIAPDAPLELLLDPTWRERARPYQVASGELIITGGIAGKRETVPLAGSFGVMRAGQLATFLFDLKSAGGEQPRALREAATGIVANGGDVVRLPRFTSSTLTGAIESPFRATGGQFTKDGGQITLTFETVTAPRISDNFAATGRLEATATAPAPKNKALTDERSM
;
A
#
# COMPACT_ATOMS: atom_id res chain seq x y z
N MET A 1 35.95 -14.25 -45.19
CA MET A 1 35.50 -13.01 -44.52
C MET A 1 36.15 -12.93 -43.16
N SER A 2 37.03 -11.95 -42.96
CA SER A 2 38.07 -11.92 -41.93
C SER A 2 37.56 -11.50 -40.54
N GLN A 3 38.07 -12.21 -39.53
CA GLN A 3 37.92 -12.02 -38.07
C GLN A 3 38.37 -10.65 -37.52
N GLN A 4 38.77 -9.70 -38.37
CA GLN A 4 39.21 -8.36 -37.97
C GLN A 4 38.08 -7.33 -37.76
N LYS A 5 36.82 -7.65 -38.10
CA LYS A 5 35.69 -6.71 -37.92
C LYS A 5 34.91 -6.86 -36.61
N LEU A 6 35.19 -7.86 -35.77
CA LEU A 6 34.46 -8.09 -34.51
C LEU A 6 35.09 -7.47 -33.25
N ARG A 7 36.26 -6.82 -33.35
CA ARG A 7 36.95 -6.22 -32.17
C ARG A 7 36.81 -4.70 -32.05
N ALA A 8 36.13 -4.04 -32.99
CA ALA A 8 36.00 -2.58 -33.02
C ALA A 8 34.77 -2.01 -32.29
N LEU A 9 33.88 -2.84 -31.71
CA LEU A 9 32.69 -2.37 -30.98
C LEU A 9 32.76 -2.52 -29.45
N ALA A 10 33.83 -3.09 -28.90
CA ALA A 10 33.94 -3.40 -27.47
C ALA A 10 34.80 -2.42 -26.65
N LEU A 11 35.29 -1.32 -27.25
CA LEU A 11 36.23 -0.40 -26.59
C LEU A 11 35.76 1.06 -26.48
N TRP A 12 34.49 1.35 -26.73
CA TRP A 12 33.95 2.72 -26.73
C TRP A 12 32.97 3.04 -25.58
N PHE A 13 32.90 2.19 -24.55
CA PHE A 13 31.98 2.40 -23.41
C PHE A 13 32.64 2.45 -22.03
N ILE A 14 33.98 2.47 -21.94
CA ILE A 14 34.73 2.53 -20.65
C ILE A 14 35.49 3.85 -20.49
N LEU A 15 35.04 4.95 -21.10
CA LEU A 15 35.70 6.26 -20.92
C LEU A 15 34.70 7.41 -20.90
N SER A 16 33.90 7.49 -19.82
CA SER A 16 33.14 8.69 -19.45
C SER A 16 32.98 8.76 -17.93
N LEU A 17 34.09 8.54 -17.21
CA LEU A 17 34.25 8.91 -15.81
C LEU A 17 35.34 9.99 -15.74
N LEU A 18 35.10 11.03 -14.92
CA LEU A 18 35.91 12.20 -14.60
C LEU A 18 35.65 13.51 -15.39
N ALA A 19 34.64 14.24 -14.92
CA ALA A 19 34.68 15.67 -14.61
C ALA A 19 33.51 15.91 -13.63
N GLY A 20 33.66 16.32 -12.36
CA GLY A 20 34.42 17.44 -11.86
C GLY A 20 33.42 18.46 -11.30
N ALA A 21 33.12 18.41 -10.00
CA ALA A 21 32.50 19.53 -9.28
C ALA A 21 32.75 19.39 -7.77
N THR A 22 33.75 20.15 -7.32
CA THR A 22 34.08 20.46 -5.94
C THR A 22 32.96 21.30 -5.29
N THR A 23 32.53 20.93 -4.08
CA THR A 23 31.89 21.90 -3.17
C THR A 23 32.40 21.73 -1.75
N THR A 24 33.01 22.82 -1.31
CA THR A 24 33.51 23.27 -0.02
C THR A 24 32.65 22.87 1.18
N THR A 25 33.25 22.18 2.15
CA THR A 25 32.70 22.02 3.50
C THR A 25 33.42 22.97 4.44
N MET A 26 32.71 24.01 4.92
CA MET A 26 33.11 24.81 6.08
C MET A 26 32.01 24.73 7.14
N ALA A 27 32.34 24.10 8.27
CA ALA A 27 31.74 24.29 9.59
C ALA A 27 32.73 23.62 10.57
N GLY A 28 33.29 24.24 11.59
CA GLY A 28 32.79 25.35 12.41
C GLY A 28 32.89 24.89 13.86
N CYS A 29 34.04 25.15 14.49
CA CYS A 29 34.25 24.97 15.93
C CYS A 29 33.30 25.84 16.75
N ASN A 30 32.71 25.30 17.81
CA ASN A 30 32.50 25.96 19.12
C ASN A 30 32.02 24.91 20.13
N ALA A 31 32.80 24.60 21.16
CA ALA A 31 33.00 25.35 22.41
C ALA A 31 31.98 24.97 23.49
N SER A 32 32.47 24.13 24.41
CA SER A 32 32.22 24.04 25.86
C SER A 32 31.23 25.01 26.52
N GLN A 33 30.35 24.48 27.38
CA GLN A 33 29.97 25.00 28.72
C GLN A 33 29.06 23.95 29.39
N GLN A 34 29.53 23.10 30.30
CA GLN A 34 29.84 23.39 31.72
C GLN A 34 28.64 23.97 32.49
N ARG A 35 27.81 23.09 33.08
CA ARG A 35 26.94 23.46 34.21
C ARG A 35 27.06 22.47 35.38
N ARG A 36 27.83 22.93 36.36
CA ARG A 36 27.58 22.93 37.82
C ARG A 36 27.31 21.60 38.54
N ARG A 37 28.38 21.17 39.21
CA ARG A 37 28.38 20.56 40.56
C ARG A 37 27.78 21.50 41.62
N GLY A 38 27.18 20.89 42.64
CA GLY A 38 26.75 21.47 43.92
C GLY A 38 25.96 20.39 44.70
N ASN A 39 26.55 19.44 45.41
CA ASN A 39 27.34 19.44 46.66
C ASN A 39 26.50 19.45 47.95
N SER A 40 26.93 18.60 48.91
CA SER A 40 26.58 18.54 50.36
C SER A 40 25.31 17.75 50.73
N ARG A 41 25.30 16.57 51.38
CA ARG A 41 25.97 15.95 52.57
C ARG A 41 24.96 15.79 53.72
N ARG A 42 24.96 14.59 54.32
CA ARG A 42 24.65 14.21 55.73
C ARG A 42 23.20 14.41 56.21
N ALA A 43 22.63 13.61 57.09
CA ALA A 43 23.02 12.41 57.84
C ALA A 43 21.74 11.81 58.47
N ASP A 44 21.80 10.52 58.80
CA ASP A 44 21.21 9.86 59.98
C ASP A 44 19.83 10.30 60.50
N ALA A 45 18.86 9.37 60.47
CA ALA A 45 18.30 8.76 61.69
C ALA A 45 17.00 8.00 61.36
N LYS A 46 17.01 6.72 61.71
CA LYS A 46 15.81 5.88 61.87
C LYS A 46 15.23 6.22 63.26
N PRO A 47 13.90 6.32 63.41
CA PRO A 47 13.26 5.28 64.20
C PRO A 47 11.90 4.84 63.65
N THR A 48 11.68 3.56 63.91
CA THR A 48 10.47 2.74 63.82
C THR A 48 9.19 3.46 64.25
N THR A 49 8.21 3.50 63.36
CA THR A 49 6.79 3.68 63.72
C THR A 49 5.98 2.63 62.98
N THR A 50 5.36 1.73 63.74
CA THR A 50 4.42 0.70 63.30
C THR A 50 3.16 1.36 62.70
N PRO A 51 2.77 1.09 61.45
CA PRO A 51 1.47 1.52 60.95
C PRO A 51 0.36 0.54 61.33
N GLN A 52 -0.68 1.14 61.89
CA GLN A 52 -2.01 0.62 62.16
C GLN A 52 -2.68 0.10 60.87
N PRO A 53 -3.53 -0.95 60.90
CA PRO A 53 -4.14 -1.50 59.68
C PRO A 53 -5.17 -0.52 59.11
N THR A 54 -4.83 0.06 57.96
CA THR A 54 -5.76 0.78 57.08
C THR A 54 -6.68 -0.25 56.40
N PRO A 55 -7.99 0.05 56.24
CA PRO A 55 -8.91 -0.77 55.46
C PRO A 55 -8.37 -1.01 54.06
N GLU A 56 -8.46 -2.27 53.61
CA GLU A 56 -8.03 -2.73 52.30
C GLU A 56 -8.82 -2.01 51.20
N GLU A 57 -8.26 -0.91 50.70
CA GLU A 57 -8.72 -0.22 49.50
C GLU A 57 -8.33 -1.11 48.30
N PRO A 58 -9.29 -1.53 47.46
CA PRO A 58 -9.00 -2.44 46.36
C PRO A 58 -7.97 -1.81 45.42
N LEU A 59 -6.87 -2.52 45.21
CA LEU A 59 -5.81 -2.15 44.28
C LEU A 59 -6.42 -1.79 42.91
N PRO A 60 -6.07 -0.63 42.31
CA PRO A 60 -6.43 -0.37 40.94
C PRO A 60 -5.75 -1.40 40.05
N ASP A 61 -6.58 -2.18 39.38
CA ASP A 61 -6.23 -3.14 38.34
C ASP A 61 -5.21 -2.50 37.38
N PRO A 62 -4.03 -3.10 37.14
CA PRO A 62 -3.03 -2.51 36.27
C PRO A 62 -3.62 -2.35 34.88
N ALA A 63 -3.88 -1.09 34.53
CA ALA A 63 -4.22 -0.56 33.21
C ALA A 63 -4.23 -1.64 32.12
N ARG A 64 -5.39 -2.30 31.99
CA ARG A 64 -5.78 -2.99 30.77
C ARG A 64 -5.73 -1.91 29.70
N GLY A 65 -4.62 -1.86 28.97
CA GLY A 65 -4.40 -0.86 27.93
C GLY A 65 -5.65 -0.80 27.10
N GLU A 66 -6.28 0.37 27.05
CA GLU A 66 -7.43 0.60 26.21
C GLU A 66 -7.02 0.20 24.80
N GLU A 67 -7.47 -0.99 24.39
CA GLU A 67 -7.39 -1.43 23.02
C GLU A 67 -8.32 -0.49 22.28
N LYS A 68 -7.74 0.61 21.81
CA LYS A 68 -8.43 1.72 21.17
C LYS A 68 -9.17 1.15 19.98
N THR A 69 -10.45 0.88 20.18
CA THR A 69 -11.33 0.27 19.20
C THR A 69 -11.15 1.05 17.91
N VAL A 70 -10.75 0.36 16.85
CA VAL A 70 -10.61 0.94 15.52
C VAL A 70 -11.97 1.55 15.20
N SER A 71 -12.05 2.89 15.18
CA SER A 71 -13.31 3.57 14.89
C SER A 71 -13.80 3.09 13.52
N ASP A 72 -15.02 2.56 13.45
CA ASP A 72 -15.63 2.08 12.21
C ASP A 72 -15.95 3.22 11.21
N GLU A 73 -15.70 4.47 11.60
CA GLU A 73 -16.09 5.64 10.85
C GLU A 73 -15.25 5.84 9.57
N ILE A 74 -15.95 5.94 8.44
CA ILE A 74 -15.37 6.38 7.16
C ILE A 74 -15.32 7.91 7.17
N LYS A 75 -14.13 8.49 7.16
CA LYS A 75 -13.94 9.94 7.10
C LYS A 75 -13.67 10.40 5.68
N ILE A 76 -14.47 11.34 5.18
CA ILE A 76 -14.25 11.93 3.85
C ILE A 76 -13.06 12.89 3.91
N LEU A 77 -12.08 12.69 3.02
CA LEU A 77 -10.92 13.56 2.85
C LEU A 77 -11.14 14.56 1.70
N SER A 78 -11.75 14.10 0.61
CA SER A 78 -12.06 14.93 -0.54
C SER A 78 -13.24 14.36 -1.33
N ARG A 79 -14.03 15.24 -1.94
CA ARG A 79 -15.08 14.92 -2.90
C ARG A 79 -15.00 15.91 -4.03
N GLY A 80 -14.97 15.42 -5.26
CA GLY A 80 -14.88 16.24 -6.46
C GLY A 80 -15.89 15.82 -7.51
N ASN A 81 -16.33 16.77 -8.33
CA ASN A 81 -17.11 16.51 -9.54
C ASN A 81 -16.28 16.74 -10.81
N TYR A 82 -15.06 17.24 -10.67
CA TYR A 82 -14.13 17.58 -11.75
C TYR A 82 -12.72 17.19 -11.33
N SER A 83 -12.31 15.99 -11.74
CA SER A 83 -10.93 15.53 -11.70
C SER A 83 -10.35 15.60 -13.11
N ASN A 84 -9.54 16.64 -13.38
CA ASN A 84 -8.98 16.88 -14.72
C ASN A 84 -7.94 15.83 -15.13
N GLU A 85 -7.32 15.18 -14.15
CA GLU A 85 -6.19 14.26 -14.36
C GLU A 85 -6.65 12.79 -14.50
N MET A 86 -7.87 12.47 -14.08
CA MET A 86 -8.40 11.10 -14.08
C MET A 86 -9.65 10.99 -14.94
N LEU A 87 -9.44 10.72 -16.22
CA LEU A 87 -10.53 10.57 -17.21
C LEU A 87 -11.17 9.18 -17.18
N GLU A 88 -10.54 8.22 -16.50
CA GLU A 88 -10.97 6.83 -16.45
C GLU A 88 -11.39 6.40 -15.05
N SER A 89 -12.23 5.38 -14.96
CA SER A 89 -12.61 4.82 -13.67
C SER A 89 -11.41 4.07 -13.06
N PHE A 90 -11.04 4.46 -11.84
CA PHE A 90 -9.89 3.92 -11.14
C PHE A 90 -10.13 3.92 -9.63
N VAL A 91 -9.55 2.95 -8.91
CA VAL A 91 -9.52 2.95 -7.45
C VAL A 91 -8.08 2.82 -6.98
N ALA A 92 -7.70 3.61 -5.98
CA ALA A 92 -6.43 3.50 -5.26
C ALA A 92 -6.65 3.22 -3.78
N VAL A 93 -5.76 2.41 -3.20
CA VAL A 93 -5.62 2.07 -1.79
C VAL A 93 -4.23 2.46 -1.34
N SER A 94 -4.10 3.55 -0.59
CA SER A 94 -2.82 3.98 -0.01
C SER A 94 -2.72 3.53 1.44
N ARG A 95 -1.75 2.66 1.73
CA ARG A 95 -1.43 2.15 3.08
C ARG A 95 -0.08 2.67 3.59
N ASP A 96 0.50 3.63 2.89
CA ASP A 96 1.79 4.22 3.19
C ASP A 96 1.91 5.61 2.54
N ALA A 97 2.91 6.36 2.99
CA ALA A 97 3.12 7.73 2.54
C ALA A 97 3.64 7.84 1.09
N GLU A 98 4.37 6.84 0.58
CA GLU A 98 4.91 6.82 -0.79
C GLU A 98 3.75 6.68 -1.79
N THR A 99 2.88 5.70 -1.59
CA THR A 99 1.67 5.49 -2.41
C THR A 99 0.72 6.68 -2.31
N TYR A 100 0.55 7.26 -1.12
CA TYR A 100 -0.29 8.44 -0.95
C TYR A 100 0.30 9.68 -1.63
N ALA A 101 1.62 9.87 -1.61
CA ALA A 101 2.25 10.96 -2.35
C ALA A 101 2.02 10.84 -3.86
N ALA A 102 2.12 9.61 -4.41
CA ALA A 102 1.81 9.35 -5.81
C ALA A 102 0.32 9.60 -6.14
N LEU A 103 -0.60 9.32 -5.22
CA LEU A 103 -2.02 9.67 -5.34
C LEU A 103 -2.25 11.19 -5.29
N ARG A 104 -1.55 11.93 -4.42
CA ARG A 104 -1.64 13.41 -4.35
C ARG A 104 -1.13 14.08 -5.62
N ALA A 105 -0.19 13.46 -6.33
CA ALA A 105 0.25 13.95 -7.63
C ALA A 105 -0.85 13.86 -8.72
N LEU A 106 -1.92 13.09 -8.48
CA LEU A 106 -3.11 12.99 -9.34
C LEU A 106 -4.32 13.83 -8.82
N ASN A 107 -4.18 14.41 -7.62
CA ASN A 107 -5.18 15.28 -7.02
C ASN A 107 -4.52 16.20 -5.98
N ALA A 108 -4.13 17.39 -6.43
CA ALA A 108 -3.44 18.38 -5.60
C ALA A 108 -4.29 18.90 -4.42
N GLN A 109 -5.62 18.72 -4.43
CA GLN A 109 -6.52 19.16 -3.37
C GLN A 109 -6.49 18.25 -2.13
N LEU A 110 -5.80 17.10 -2.22
CA LEU A 110 -5.68 16.18 -1.09
C LEU A 110 -4.82 16.76 0.04
N PRO A 111 -5.25 16.59 1.31
CA PRO A 111 -4.50 17.07 2.47
C PRO A 111 -3.17 16.34 2.62
N GLY A 112 -2.18 17.00 3.23
CA GLY A 112 -0.96 16.33 3.66
C GLY A 112 -1.26 15.37 4.82
N LEU A 113 -0.81 14.13 4.72
CA LEU A 113 -0.91 13.12 5.77
C LEU A 113 0.50 12.65 6.15
N SER A 114 0.77 12.49 7.44
CA SER A 114 2.07 12.03 7.94
C SER A 114 2.23 10.51 7.75
N ALA A 115 3.47 10.00 7.80
CA ALA A 115 3.71 8.56 7.77
C ALA A 115 3.03 7.83 8.95
N ASP A 116 2.92 8.48 10.11
CA ASP A 116 2.26 7.92 11.29
C ASP A 116 0.76 7.69 11.09
N PHE A 117 0.11 8.47 10.23
CA PHE A 117 -1.30 8.27 9.89
C PHE A 117 -1.56 6.84 9.37
N PHE A 118 -0.66 6.34 8.53
CA PHE A 118 -0.78 5.04 7.86
C PHE A 118 -0.50 3.84 8.77
N LYS A 119 -0.08 4.05 10.02
CA LYS A 119 0.05 2.97 11.00
C LYS A 119 -1.30 2.36 11.38
N ARG A 120 -2.39 3.12 11.30
CA ARG A 120 -3.75 2.69 11.72
C ARG A 120 -4.85 3.10 10.75
N ASN A 121 -4.48 3.65 9.60
CA ASN A 121 -5.45 4.13 8.63
C ASN A 121 -4.99 3.77 7.21
N ALA A 122 -5.97 3.61 6.33
CA ALA A 122 -5.75 3.55 4.89
C ALA A 122 -6.54 4.68 4.23
N VAL A 123 -6.05 5.16 3.09
CA VAL A 123 -6.81 6.05 2.21
C VAL A 123 -7.32 5.24 1.03
N VAL A 124 -8.60 5.40 0.72
CA VAL A 124 -9.23 4.82 -0.46
C VAL A 124 -9.77 5.95 -1.33
N ALA A 125 -9.28 6.01 -2.56
CA ALA A 125 -9.69 6.98 -3.55
C ALA A 125 -10.37 6.26 -4.71
N ALA A 126 -11.62 6.62 -4.99
CA ALA A 126 -12.35 6.11 -6.14
C ALA A 126 -12.68 7.25 -7.08
N PHE A 127 -12.31 7.07 -8.34
CA PHE A 127 -12.53 7.99 -9.44
C PHE A 127 -13.46 7.32 -10.43
N LEU A 128 -14.53 8.02 -10.83
CA LEU A 128 -15.53 7.48 -11.73
C LEU A 128 -15.11 7.60 -13.20
N GLY A 129 -14.11 8.43 -13.50
CA GLY A 129 -13.79 8.87 -14.85
C GLY A 129 -14.84 9.83 -15.40
N GLN A 130 -14.74 10.14 -16.69
CA GLN A 130 -15.58 11.15 -17.32
C GLN A 130 -17.05 10.67 -17.48
N ARG A 131 -18.01 11.56 -17.25
CA ARG A 131 -19.45 11.36 -17.44
C ARG A 131 -20.04 12.51 -18.27
N ARG A 132 -21.08 12.22 -19.05
CA ARG A 132 -21.70 13.18 -20.00
C ARG A 132 -22.64 14.19 -19.36
N SER A 133 -23.07 13.92 -18.13
CA SER A 133 -23.95 14.79 -17.38
C SER A 133 -23.48 14.91 -15.94
N GLY A 134 -23.99 15.92 -15.24
CA GLY A 134 -24.02 15.95 -13.79
C GLY A 134 -24.95 14.88 -13.22
N GLY A 135 -24.97 14.79 -11.89
CA GLY A 135 -25.81 13.86 -11.13
C GLY A 135 -25.13 12.53 -10.79
N TYR A 136 -24.15 12.11 -11.59
CA TYR A 136 -23.29 10.97 -11.28
C TYR A 136 -22.41 11.25 -10.05
N GLY A 137 -22.11 10.20 -9.29
CA GLY A 137 -21.26 10.28 -8.11
C GLY A 137 -20.62 8.95 -7.76
N VAL A 138 -19.75 9.00 -6.75
CA VAL A 138 -19.14 7.81 -6.15
C VAL A 138 -19.67 7.66 -4.74
N GLU A 139 -20.01 6.43 -4.38
CA GLU A 139 -20.38 6.03 -3.03
C GLU A 139 -19.37 5.00 -2.52
N ILE A 140 -18.91 5.20 -1.28
CA ILE A 140 -18.03 4.26 -0.57
C ILE A 140 -18.69 3.96 0.77
N THR A 141 -19.02 2.69 1.00
CA THR A 141 -19.67 2.22 2.23
C THR A 141 -18.89 1.06 2.84
N ARG A 142 -19.00 0.89 4.17
CA ARG A 142 -18.41 -0.26 4.86
C ARG A 142 -19.27 -1.49 4.59
N ALA A 143 -18.66 -2.56 4.08
CA ALA A 143 -19.32 -3.85 3.83
C ALA A 143 -18.97 -4.89 4.90
N GLY A 144 -17.90 -4.66 5.66
CA GLY A 144 -17.46 -5.46 6.78
C GLY A 144 -16.27 -4.79 7.49
N PRO A 145 -15.69 -5.41 8.54
CA PRO A 145 -14.58 -4.81 9.30
C PRO A 145 -13.36 -4.47 8.44
N THR A 146 -13.14 -5.25 7.39
CA THR A 146 -11.99 -5.16 6.47
C THR A 146 -12.42 -4.99 5.01
N SER A 147 -13.69 -4.69 4.75
CA SER A 147 -14.24 -4.68 3.39
C SER A 147 -15.00 -3.39 3.11
N LEU A 148 -14.72 -2.77 1.97
CA LEU A 148 -15.45 -1.59 1.48
C LEU A 148 -16.20 -1.92 0.20
N ARG A 149 -17.41 -1.40 0.07
CA ARG A 149 -18.16 -1.38 -1.19
C ARG A 149 -17.98 -0.05 -1.87
N ILE A 150 -17.68 -0.09 -3.17
CA ILE A 150 -17.52 1.09 -4.01
C ILE A 150 -18.51 0.97 -5.16
N SER A 151 -19.42 1.95 -5.27
CA SER A 151 -20.49 1.98 -6.26
C SER A 151 -20.64 3.33 -6.94
N GLU A 152 -21.01 3.29 -8.21
CA GLU A 152 -21.47 4.43 -8.99
C GLU A 152 -22.88 4.80 -8.54
N ARG A 153 -23.07 6.07 -8.19
CA ARG A 153 -24.38 6.66 -7.95
C ARG A 153 -24.81 7.35 -9.22
N ALA A 154 -25.73 6.74 -9.96
CA ALA A 154 -26.37 7.35 -11.12
C ALA A 154 -27.45 8.36 -10.68
N PRO A 155 -27.77 9.38 -11.49
CA PRO A 155 -28.95 10.19 -11.27
C PRO A 155 -30.23 9.37 -11.45
N ASP A 156 -31.31 9.78 -10.77
CA ASP A 156 -32.63 9.16 -10.98
C ASP A 156 -33.10 9.38 -12.42
N LYS A 157 -33.94 8.45 -12.92
CA LYS A 157 -34.39 8.43 -14.32
C LYS A 157 -35.03 9.75 -14.77
N ASP A 158 -35.70 10.45 -13.86
CA ASP A 158 -36.44 11.68 -14.13
C ASP A 158 -35.76 12.92 -13.50
N ALA A 159 -34.52 12.79 -13.02
CA ALA A 159 -33.79 13.90 -12.44
C ALA A 159 -33.38 14.92 -13.51
N ILE A 160 -33.66 16.19 -13.27
CA ILE A 160 -33.11 17.29 -14.06
C ILE A 160 -31.61 17.41 -13.73
N VAL A 161 -30.75 17.05 -14.69
CA VAL A 161 -29.30 17.07 -14.53
C VAL A 161 -28.64 18.09 -15.44
N THR A 162 -27.52 18.65 -14.99
CA THR A 162 -26.70 19.55 -15.80
C THR A 162 -26.07 18.79 -16.96
N MET A 163 -26.18 19.31 -18.18
CA MET A 163 -25.50 18.78 -19.36
C MET A 163 -24.06 19.29 -19.43
N ALA A 164 -23.21 18.81 -18.53
CA ALA A 164 -21.80 19.14 -18.47
C ALA A 164 -20.96 17.87 -18.27
N LEU A 165 -19.77 17.86 -18.87
CA LEU A 165 -18.78 16.83 -18.62
C LEU A 165 -18.32 16.92 -17.16
N THR A 166 -18.45 15.81 -16.43
CA THR A 166 -18.00 15.69 -15.04
C THR A 166 -17.03 14.53 -14.91
N SER A 167 -16.21 14.54 -13.87
CA SER A 167 -15.39 13.38 -13.47
C SER A 167 -15.46 13.22 -11.95
N PRO A 168 -16.54 12.60 -11.44
CA PRO A 168 -16.76 12.45 -10.02
C PRO A 168 -15.67 11.62 -9.32
N SER A 169 -15.31 12.03 -8.11
CA SER A 169 -14.39 11.31 -7.24
C SER A 169 -14.78 11.42 -5.77
N LEU A 170 -14.48 10.37 -5.01
CA LEU A 170 -14.62 10.33 -3.57
C LEU A 170 -13.37 9.70 -2.96
N ILE A 171 -12.77 10.41 -2.02
CA ILE A 171 -11.55 9.99 -1.33
C ILE A 171 -11.82 10.01 0.16
N VAL A 172 -11.63 8.86 0.79
CA VAL A 172 -11.93 8.62 2.19
C VAL A 172 -10.72 8.06 2.91
N SER A 173 -10.64 8.31 4.20
CA SER A 173 -9.80 7.55 5.12
C SER A 173 -10.66 6.60 5.92
N ILE A 174 -10.10 5.42 6.17
CA ILE A 174 -10.68 4.42 7.05
C ILE A 174 -9.66 4.00 8.10
N ALA A 175 -10.13 3.79 9.33
CA ALA A 175 -9.31 3.14 10.33
C ALA A 175 -9.24 1.63 10.02
N ILE A 176 -8.03 1.07 10.11
CA ILE A 176 -7.76 -0.33 9.84
C ILE A 176 -6.54 -0.79 10.64
N ALA A 177 -6.57 -2.03 11.14
CA ALA A 177 -5.41 -2.59 11.82
C ALA A 177 -4.23 -2.71 10.84
N PRO A 178 -2.97 -2.56 11.31
CA PRO A 178 -1.79 -2.53 10.44
C PRO A 178 -1.70 -3.71 9.46
N ASP A 179 -2.07 -4.91 9.92
CA ASP A 179 -1.93 -6.16 9.17
C ASP A 179 -3.27 -6.80 8.82
N ALA A 180 -4.37 -6.04 8.95
CA ALA A 180 -5.68 -6.46 8.46
C ALA A 180 -5.77 -6.24 6.95
N PRO A 181 -6.25 -7.21 6.15
CA PRO A 181 -6.44 -7.02 4.72
C PRO A 181 -7.49 -5.93 4.46
N LEU A 182 -7.47 -5.30 3.29
CA LEU A 182 -8.55 -4.42 2.85
C LEU A 182 -9.14 -4.94 1.55
N GLU A 183 -10.34 -5.50 1.61
CA GLU A 183 -11.06 -6.00 0.45
C GLU A 183 -11.93 -4.89 -0.16
N LEU A 184 -11.98 -4.85 -1.49
CA LEU A 184 -12.85 -3.94 -2.23
C LEU A 184 -13.92 -4.71 -3.00
N LEU A 185 -15.17 -4.46 -2.66
CA LEU A 185 -16.34 -4.90 -3.42
C LEU A 185 -16.68 -3.84 -4.45
N LEU A 186 -16.12 -4.00 -5.65
CA LEU A 186 -16.28 -3.08 -6.77
C LEU A 186 -17.53 -3.42 -7.57
N ASP A 187 -18.31 -2.40 -7.93
CA ASP A 187 -19.38 -2.53 -8.93
C ASP A 187 -18.81 -2.76 -10.35
N PRO A 188 -19.67 -2.97 -11.38
CA PRO A 188 -19.22 -3.18 -12.76
C PRO A 188 -18.31 -2.07 -13.31
N THR A 189 -18.54 -0.80 -12.93
CA THR A 189 -17.80 0.35 -13.45
C THR A 189 -16.30 0.25 -13.21
N TRP A 190 -15.89 -0.13 -12.00
CA TRP A 190 -14.45 -0.37 -11.72
C TRP A 190 -14.02 -1.79 -12.04
N ARG A 191 -14.89 -2.79 -11.87
CA ARG A 191 -14.55 -4.20 -12.12
C ARG A 191 -14.17 -4.45 -13.58
N GLU A 192 -14.86 -3.82 -14.53
CA GLU A 192 -14.54 -3.92 -15.96
C GLU A 192 -13.22 -3.21 -16.34
N ARG A 193 -12.72 -2.32 -15.48
CA ARG A 193 -11.40 -1.68 -15.64
C ARG A 193 -10.26 -2.50 -15.04
N ALA A 194 -10.54 -3.48 -14.21
CA ALA A 194 -9.54 -4.39 -13.69
C ALA A 194 -9.23 -5.47 -14.73
N ARG A 195 -8.04 -5.43 -15.32
CA ARG A 195 -7.58 -6.51 -16.21
C ARG A 195 -7.33 -7.76 -15.37
N PRO A 196 -8.00 -8.90 -15.65
CA PRO A 196 -7.82 -10.13 -14.89
C PRO A 196 -6.51 -10.84 -15.26
N TYR A 197 -5.85 -11.39 -14.26
CA TYR A 197 -4.65 -12.23 -14.36
C TYR A 197 -4.86 -13.53 -13.60
N GLN A 198 -4.40 -14.63 -14.18
CA GLN A 198 -4.36 -15.95 -13.58
C GLN A 198 -2.94 -16.29 -13.18
N VAL A 199 -2.74 -16.74 -11.94
CA VAL A 199 -1.42 -17.19 -11.47
C VAL A 199 -1.02 -18.45 -12.22
N ALA A 200 0.12 -18.37 -12.91
CA ALA A 200 0.73 -19.47 -13.65
C ALA A 200 1.73 -20.23 -12.77
N SER A 201 2.49 -19.51 -11.95
CA SER A 201 3.40 -20.07 -10.94
C SER A 201 3.47 -19.12 -9.75
N GLY A 202 3.51 -19.65 -8.54
CA GLY A 202 3.62 -18.86 -7.33
C GLY A 202 4.18 -19.67 -6.18
N GLU A 203 5.10 -19.09 -5.44
CA GLU A 203 5.73 -19.71 -4.28
C GLU A 203 5.91 -18.68 -3.17
N LEU A 204 5.66 -19.11 -1.94
CA LEU A 204 5.98 -18.41 -0.71
C LEU A 204 6.91 -19.27 0.14
N ILE A 205 8.08 -18.75 0.48
CA ILE A 205 9.06 -19.40 1.34
C ILE A 205 9.02 -18.68 2.69
N ILE A 206 8.65 -19.41 3.74
CA ILE A 206 8.60 -18.94 5.11
C ILE A 206 9.80 -19.54 5.84
N THR A 207 10.59 -18.69 6.49
CA THR A 207 11.77 -19.08 7.26
C THR A 207 11.74 -18.45 8.64
N GLY A 208 12.19 -19.16 9.67
CA GLY A 208 12.39 -18.58 11.01
C GLY A 208 12.15 -19.58 12.14
N GLY A 209 11.96 -19.04 13.34
CA GLY A 209 11.82 -19.82 14.56
C GLY A 209 13.16 -20.34 15.07
N ILE A 210 13.20 -20.65 16.37
CA ILE A 210 14.41 -21.11 17.08
C ILE A 210 14.96 -22.42 16.47
N ALA A 211 14.08 -23.26 15.91
CA ALA A 211 14.43 -24.51 15.25
C ALA A 211 14.80 -24.36 13.76
N GLY A 212 14.77 -23.14 13.19
CA GLY A 212 15.07 -22.91 11.78
C GLY A 212 14.04 -23.53 10.83
N LYS A 213 12.74 -23.40 11.13
CA LYS A 213 11.66 -23.89 10.28
C LYS A 213 11.78 -23.23 8.90
N ARG A 214 11.71 -24.06 7.86
CA ARG A 214 11.54 -23.63 6.46
C ARG A 214 10.32 -24.31 5.89
N GLU A 215 9.40 -23.52 5.36
CA GLU A 215 8.15 -23.99 4.76
C GLU A 215 7.98 -23.33 3.39
N THR A 216 7.79 -24.16 2.37
CA THR A 216 7.45 -23.70 1.01
C THR A 216 5.96 -23.92 0.78
N VAL A 217 5.25 -22.83 0.49
CA VAL A 217 3.82 -22.81 0.23
C VAL A 217 3.59 -22.41 -1.22
N PRO A 218 3.13 -23.31 -2.09
CA PRO A 218 2.77 -22.94 -3.45
C PRO A 218 1.52 -22.04 -3.43
N LEU A 219 1.49 -21.05 -4.32
CA LEU A 219 0.40 -20.08 -4.44
C LEU A 219 -0.34 -20.29 -5.75
N ALA A 220 -1.67 -20.25 -5.69
CA ALA A 220 -2.55 -20.24 -6.85
C ALA A 220 -3.63 -19.17 -6.67
N GLY A 221 -4.42 -18.92 -7.71
CA GLY A 221 -5.52 -17.97 -7.67
C GLY A 221 -5.44 -16.96 -8.80
N SER A 222 -6.03 -15.80 -8.60
CA SER A 222 -6.14 -14.76 -9.61
C SER A 222 -6.00 -13.37 -8.99
N PHE A 223 -5.84 -12.36 -9.82
CA PHE A 223 -5.96 -10.98 -9.38
C PHE A 223 -6.38 -10.07 -10.53
N GLY A 224 -7.01 -8.95 -10.17
CA GLY A 224 -7.28 -7.85 -11.09
C GLY A 224 -6.19 -6.79 -11.01
N VAL A 225 -5.86 -6.15 -12.14
CA VAL A 225 -4.97 -4.98 -12.17
C VAL A 225 -5.67 -3.81 -12.85
N MET A 226 -5.79 -2.70 -12.14
CA MET A 226 -6.17 -1.39 -12.69
C MET A 226 -4.93 -0.49 -12.76
N ARG A 227 -4.79 0.33 -13.81
CA ARG A 227 -3.68 1.28 -13.95
C ARG A 227 -4.20 2.69 -14.18
N ALA A 228 -3.54 3.68 -13.60
CA ALA A 228 -3.80 5.09 -13.84
C ALA A 228 -2.52 5.90 -13.63
N GLY A 229 -2.00 6.51 -14.69
CA GLY A 229 -0.69 7.16 -14.65
C GLY A 229 0.41 6.20 -14.16
N GLN A 230 1.08 6.59 -13.08
CA GLN A 230 2.11 5.77 -12.42
C GLN A 230 1.56 4.82 -11.34
N LEU A 231 0.24 4.80 -11.09
CA LEU A 231 -0.34 3.91 -10.09
C LEU A 231 -0.84 2.61 -10.73
N ALA A 232 -0.70 1.51 -9.99
CA ALA A 232 -1.40 0.28 -10.28
C ALA A 232 -2.04 -0.30 -9.02
N THR A 233 -3.31 -0.66 -9.11
CA THR A 233 -4.06 -1.29 -8.02
C THR A 233 -4.27 -2.76 -8.35
N PHE A 234 -3.82 -3.61 -7.44
CA PHE A 234 -3.91 -5.06 -7.48
C PHE A 234 -5.06 -5.50 -6.58
N LEU A 235 -5.96 -6.32 -7.11
CA LEU A 235 -7.08 -6.93 -6.40
C LEU A 235 -6.76 -8.43 -6.25
N PHE A 236 -6.04 -8.80 -5.20
CA PHE A 236 -5.59 -10.17 -4.98
C PHE A 236 -6.73 -11.08 -4.53
N ASP A 237 -6.81 -12.27 -5.13
CA ASP A 237 -7.54 -13.44 -4.62
C ASP A 237 -6.62 -14.66 -4.78
N LEU A 238 -5.65 -14.76 -3.87
CA LEU A 238 -4.65 -15.82 -3.83
C LEU A 238 -4.98 -16.83 -2.75
N LYS A 239 -4.56 -18.07 -2.95
CA LYS A 239 -4.70 -19.16 -1.98
C LYS A 239 -3.47 -20.06 -1.99
N SER A 240 -3.20 -20.72 -0.87
CA SER A 240 -2.23 -21.81 -0.85
C SER A 240 -2.75 -22.99 -1.69
N ALA A 241 -1.89 -23.52 -2.55
CA ALA A 241 -2.15 -24.71 -3.35
C ALA A 241 -1.53 -25.95 -2.67
N GLY A 242 -1.84 -26.16 -1.39
CA GLY A 242 -1.24 -27.20 -0.57
C GLY A 242 -0.83 -26.68 0.81
N GLY A 243 -0.04 -27.49 1.54
CA GLY A 243 0.37 -27.23 2.92
C GLY A 243 -0.62 -27.80 3.95
N GLU A 244 -0.21 -27.78 5.23
CA GLU A 244 -1.02 -28.33 6.33
C GLU A 244 -2.29 -27.53 6.62
N GLN A 245 -2.28 -26.23 6.28
CA GLN A 245 -3.40 -25.32 6.55
C GLN A 245 -3.78 -24.53 5.29
N PRO A 246 -5.08 -24.41 4.98
CA PRO A 246 -5.54 -23.55 3.89
C PRO A 246 -5.29 -22.09 4.26
N ARG A 247 -4.70 -21.33 3.33
CA ARG A 247 -4.36 -19.92 3.49
C ARG A 247 -4.85 -19.15 2.29
N ALA A 248 -5.29 -17.91 2.48
CA ALA A 248 -5.83 -17.09 1.40
C ALA A 248 -5.53 -15.61 1.60
N LEU A 249 -5.19 -14.89 0.54
CA LEU A 249 -5.05 -13.44 0.51
C LEU A 249 -6.17 -12.85 -0.36
N ARG A 250 -7.04 -12.06 0.27
CA ARG A 250 -8.03 -11.23 -0.39
C ARG A 250 -7.82 -9.79 0.01
N GLU A 251 -7.17 -9.02 -0.86
CA GLU A 251 -6.79 -7.64 -0.55
C GLU A 251 -6.64 -6.81 -1.81
N ALA A 252 -7.00 -5.53 -1.70
CA ALA A 252 -6.62 -4.50 -2.64
C ALA A 252 -5.38 -3.75 -2.15
N ALA A 253 -4.36 -3.64 -3.00
CA ALA A 253 -3.16 -2.88 -2.73
C ALA A 253 -2.78 -2.03 -3.94
N THR A 254 -2.44 -0.77 -3.70
CA THR A 254 -1.92 0.11 -4.76
C THR A 254 -0.43 0.27 -4.62
N GLY A 255 0.24 0.26 -5.76
CA GLY A 255 1.66 0.46 -5.89
C GLY A 255 2.00 1.47 -6.97
N ILE A 256 3.30 1.66 -7.16
CA ILE A 256 3.88 2.55 -8.16
C ILE A 256 4.46 1.69 -9.28
N VAL A 257 4.14 2.08 -10.51
CA VAL A 257 4.67 1.54 -11.75
C VAL A 257 5.53 2.60 -12.41
N ALA A 258 6.84 2.36 -12.44
CA ALA A 258 7.80 3.23 -13.09
C ALA A 258 8.25 2.64 -14.44
N ASN A 259 8.90 3.47 -15.26
CA ASN A 259 9.55 3.07 -16.51
C ASN A 259 8.61 2.29 -17.45
N GLY A 260 7.38 2.77 -17.62
CA GLY A 260 6.40 2.17 -18.54
C GLY A 260 5.80 0.83 -18.10
N GLY A 261 6.24 0.23 -16.99
CA GLY A 261 5.85 -1.12 -16.59
C GLY A 261 7.00 -1.99 -16.09
N ASP A 262 8.24 -1.53 -16.27
CA ASP A 262 9.43 -2.32 -15.94
C ASP A 262 9.67 -2.48 -14.43
N VAL A 263 9.14 -1.55 -13.62
CA VAL A 263 9.31 -1.61 -12.17
C VAL A 263 7.95 -1.42 -11.50
N VAL A 264 7.47 -2.50 -10.89
CA VAL A 264 6.30 -2.51 -10.03
C VAL A 264 6.75 -2.59 -8.58
N ARG A 265 6.33 -1.62 -7.78
CA ARG A 265 6.57 -1.56 -6.34
C ARG A 265 5.25 -1.48 -5.59
N LEU A 266 5.01 -2.41 -4.67
CA LEU A 266 3.88 -2.37 -3.75
C LEU A 266 4.45 -2.14 -2.35
N PRO A 267 4.45 -0.90 -1.84
CA PRO A 267 5.15 -0.60 -0.59
C PRO A 267 4.58 -1.35 0.61
N ARG A 268 3.27 -1.66 0.58
CA ARG A 268 2.60 -2.36 1.67
C ARG A 268 1.37 -3.14 1.19
N PHE A 269 1.31 -4.41 1.56
CA PHE A 269 0.09 -5.24 1.59
C PHE A 269 0.23 -6.29 2.71
N THR A 270 -0.85 -6.96 3.09
CA THR A 270 -0.85 -7.89 4.23
C THR A 270 -0.19 -9.22 3.91
N SER A 271 0.43 -9.82 4.93
CA SER A 271 1.00 -11.18 4.84
C SER A 271 0.32 -12.19 5.75
N SER A 272 -0.34 -11.72 6.80
CA SER A 272 -0.82 -12.53 7.94
C SER A 272 -1.69 -13.71 7.48
N THR A 273 -2.55 -13.49 6.49
CA THR A 273 -3.45 -14.52 5.99
C THR A 273 -2.78 -15.57 5.09
N LEU A 274 -1.56 -15.32 4.59
CA LEU A 274 -0.73 -16.27 3.82
C LEU A 274 0.37 -16.94 4.64
N THR A 275 0.84 -16.27 5.69
CA THR A 275 1.93 -16.77 6.53
C THR A 275 1.41 -17.47 7.79
N GLY A 276 0.18 -17.19 8.21
CA GLY A 276 -0.47 -17.78 9.39
C GLY A 276 0.02 -17.24 10.73
N ALA A 277 1.28 -16.81 10.81
CA ALA A 277 1.90 -16.37 12.07
C ALA A 277 2.76 -15.10 11.94
N ILE A 278 3.07 -14.62 10.73
CA ILE A 278 3.93 -13.45 10.57
C ILE A 278 3.07 -12.19 10.58
N GLU A 279 3.15 -11.45 11.68
CA GLU A 279 2.56 -10.11 11.85
C GLU A 279 3.48 -9.03 11.26
N SER A 280 3.83 -9.19 9.98
CA SER A 280 4.61 -8.20 9.24
C SER A 280 4.00 -8.04 7.86
N PRO A 281 3.74 -6.83 7.37
CA PRO A 281 3.26 -6.64 6.01
C PRO A 281 4.28 -7.16 4.99
N PHE A 282 3.79 -7.53 3.81
CA PHE A 282 4.62 -7.67 2.63
C PHE A 282 4.88 -6.32 1.97
N ARG A 283 6.03 -6.23 1.31
CA ARG A 283 6.30 -5.26 0.24
C ARG A 283 6.70 -6.02 -1.02
N ALA A 284 6.25 -5.56 -2.19
CA ALA A 284 6.81 -6.03 -3.45
C ALA A 284 8.01 -5.17 -3.81
N THR A 285 9.19 -5.78 -3.80
CA THR A 285 10.47 -5.11 -4.09
C THR A 285 10.87 -5.21 -5.56
N GLY A 286 10.26 -6.14 -6.29
CA GLY A 286 10.46 -6.29 -7.72
C GLY A 286 9.18 -6.73 -8.39
N GLY A 287 8.99 -6.27 -9.61
CA GLY A 287 7.93 -6.76 -10.47
C GLY A 287 8.00 -6.07 -11.82
N GLN A 288 7.58 -6.79 -12.85
CA GLN A 288 7.68 -6.31 -14.22
C GLN A 288 6.51 -6.83 -15.02
N PHE A 289 5.86 -5.92 -15.75
CA PHE A 289 4.95 -6.29 -16.82
C PHE A 289 5.76 -6.61 -18.08
N THR A 290 5.31 -7.57 -18.88
CA THR A 290 5.81 -7.68 -20.26
C THR A 290 5.43 -6.44 -21.05
N LYS A 291 6.08 -6.22 -22.21
CA LYS A 291 5.84 -5.03 -23.06
C LYS A 291 4.38 -4.86 -23.47
N ASP A 292 3.66 -5.96 -23.69
CA ASP A 292 2.23 -5.99 -24.01
C ASP A 292 1.32 -6.03 -22.76
N GLY A 293 1.92 -6.06 -21.57
CA GLY A 293 1.26 -6.28 -20.29
C GLY A 293 0.54 -7.62 -20.20
N GLY A 294 0.82 -8.58 -21.08
CA GLY A 294 0.20 -9.90 -21.11
C GLY A 294 0.64 -10.78 -19.95
N GLN A 295 1.81 -10.52 -19.36
CA GLN A 295 2.30 -11.23 -18.18
C GLN A 295 2.84 -10.23 -17.15
N ILE A 296 2.87 -10.68 -15.91
CA ILE A 296 3.49 -9.96 -14.81
C ILE A 296 4.25 -10.92 -13.91
N THR A 297 5.41 -10.46 -13.46
CA THR A 297 6.16 -11.07 -12.36
C THR A 297 6.10 -10.16 -11.14
N LEU A 298 5.99 -10.74 -9.94
CA LEU A 298 6.06 -10.03 -8.66
C LEU A 298 6.98 -10.81 -7.72
N THR A 299 7.86 -10.10 -7.04
CA THR A 299 8.69 -10.61 -5.94
C THR A 299 8.42 -9.76 -4.71
N PHE A 300 8.13 -10.42 -3.60
CA PHE A 300 7.74 -9.75 -2.36
C PHE A 300 8.38 -10.37 -1.14
N GLU A 301 8.48 -9.59 -0.08
CA GLU A 301 9.12 -9.99 1.18
C GLU A 301 8.44 -9.30 2.37
N THR A 302 8.51 -9.94 3.54
CA THR A 302 8.03 -9.34 4.78
C THR A 302 8.95 -8.19 5.21
N VAL A 303 8.37 -7.06 5.60
CA VAL A 303 9.11 -5.91 6.13
C VAL A 303 9.51 -6.19 7.59
N THR A 304 10.77 -6.53 7.85
CA THR A 304 11.27 -6.88 9.19
C THR A 304 10.72 -5.97 10.29
N ALA A 305 9.87 -6.53 11.14
CA ALA A 305 9.39 -5.85 12.33
C ALA A 305 10.55 -5.83 13.35
N PRO A 306 10.94 -4.66 13.89
CA PRO A 306 12.12 -4.54 14.76
C PRO A 306 11.99 -5.21 16.14
N ARG A 307 10.93 -5.99 16.40
CA ARG A 307 10.57 -6.47 17.74
C ARG A 307 10.08 -7.93 17.84
N ILE A 308 10.18 -8.75 16.79
CA ILE A 308 9.77 -10.16 16.87
C ILE A 308 10.98 -11.02 17.23
N SER A 309 10.92 -11.70 18.38
CA SER A 309 11.98 -12.56 18.94
C SER A 309 12.34 -13.76 18.08
N ASP A 310 11.47 -14.12 17.13
CA ASP A 310 11.50 -15.42 16.48
C ASP A 310 12.09 -15.37 15.06
N ASN A 311 12.55 -14.20 14.60
CA ASN A 311 13.20 -13.99 13.29
C ASN A 311 12.43 -14.59 12.11
N PHE A 312 11.10 -14.66 12.19
CA PHE A 312 10.30 -15.10 11.06
C PHE A 312 10.34 -14.07 9.93
N ALA A 313 10.57 -14.56 8.73
CA ALA A 313 10.52 -13.81 7.50
C ALA A 313 9.84 -14.67 6.43
N ALA A 314 9.25 -14.02 5.44
CA ALA A 314 8.77 -14.70 4.25
C ALA A 314 9.14 -13.94 3.00
N THR A 315 9.52 -14.69 1.96
CA THR A 315 9.76 -14.18 0.61
C THR A 315 8.87 -14.94 -0.36
N GLY A 316 8.38 -14.27 -1.39
CA GLY A 316 7.52 -14.88 -2.37
C GLY A 316 7.81 -14.38 -3.77
N ARG A 317 7.49 -15.23 -4.74
CA ARG A 317 7.54 -14.93 -6.17
C ARG A 317 6.24 -15.39 -6.80
N LEU A 318 5.72 -14.58 -7.72
CA LEU A 318 4.51 -14.88 -8.45
C LEU A 318 4.68 -14.49 -9.92
N GLU A 319 4.22 -15.37 -10.81
CA GLU A 319 4.13 -15.16 -12.25
C GLU A 319 2.69 -15.40 -12.68
N ALA A 320 2.14 -14.47 -13.46
CA ALA A 320 0.75 -14.53 -13.89
C ALA A 320 0.57 -14.03 -15.31
N THR A 321 -0.46 -14.56 -15.96
CA THR A 321 -0.82 -14.24 -17.34
C THR A 321 -2.19 -13.62 -17.36
N ALA A 322 -2.34 -12.54 -18.13
CA ALA A 322 -3.62 -11.89 -18.34
C ALA A 322 -4.60 -12.83 -19.05
N THR A 323 -5.81 -12.95 -18.53
CA THR A 323 -6.86 -13.82 -19.11
C THR A 323 -7.81 -13.06 -20.03
N ALA A 324 -7.64 -11.74 -20.13
CA ALA A 324 -8.41 -10.87 -21.01
C ALA A 324 -7.50 -9.76 -21.60
N PRO A 325 -7.89 -9.15 -22.73
CA PRO A 325 -7.19 -7.99 -23.27
C PRO A 325 -7.19 -6.83 -22.27
N ALA A 326 -6.26 -5.89 -22.46
CA ALA A 326 -6.28 -4.65 -21.68
C ALA A 326 -7.62 -3.92 -21.91
N PRO A 327 -8.27 -3.43 -20.85
CA PRO A 327 -9.57 -2.80 -20.98
C PRO A 327 -9.41 -1.48 -21.75
N LYS A 328 -10.18 -1.31 -22.82
CA LYS A 328 -10.08 -0.12 -23.69
C LYS A 328 -10.29 1.16 -22.89
N ASN A 329 -9.41 2.15 -23.09
CA ASN A 329 -9.56 3.46 -22.50
C ASN A 329 -10.76 4.17 -23.16
N LYS A 330 -11.95 4.02 -22.55
CA LYS A 330 -13.17 4.71 -22.97
C LYS A 330 -13.15 6.16 -22.48
N ALA A 331 -12.15 6.94 -22.86
CA ALA A 331 -12.28 8.38 -22.74
C ALA A 331 -13.41 8.82 -23.69
N LEU A 332 -14.37 9.60 -23.20
CA LEU A 332 -15.56 10.00 -23.96
C LEU A 332 -15.26 10.83 -25.22
N THR A 333 -14.00 11.24 -25.41
CA THR A 333 -13.52 12.06 -26.53
C THR A 333 -13.40 11.32 -27.86
N ASP A 334 -13.43 9.98 -27.87
CA ASP A 334 -13.11 9.17 -29.06
C ASP A 334 -14.31 8.84 -29.98
N GLU A 335 -15.53 9.26 -29.63
CA GLU A 335 -16.75 9.00 -30.45
C GLU A 335 -17.04 10.07 -31.52
N ARG A 336 -16.09 10.97 -31.85
CA ARG A 336 -16.25 11.95 -32.94
C ARG A 336 -15.80 11.46 -34.32
N SER A 337 -15.54 10.17 -34.49
CA SER A 337 -15.05 9.56 -35.72
C SER A 337 -15.98 8.46 -36.27
N MET A 338 -17.30 8.60 -36.05
CA MET A 338 -18.33 7.88 -36.81
C MET A 338 -19.42 8.85 -37.29
#